data_AF-X0YF51-F1
#
_entry.id   AF-X0YF51-F1
#
_cell.length_a   1.000
_cell.length_b   1.000
_cell.length_c   1.000
_cell.angle_alpha   90.00
_cell.angle_beta   90.00
_cell.angle_gamma   90.00
#
_symmetry.space_group_name_H-M   'P 1'
#
loop_
_entity.id
_entity.type
_entity.pdbx_description
1 polymer ?
#
loop_
_entity_poly.entity_id
_entity_poly.type
_entity_poly.pdbx_seq_one_letter_code
_entity_poly.pdbx_strand_id
1 'polypeptide(L)' 'MKIDSEEQVIKSNCRACHGGCGVLVHIKDGRITKIEGDPDFPTNHGAMCSRGLA' A
#
# COMPACT_ATOMS: atom_id res chain seq x y z
N MET A 1 -14.36 -12.13 23.14
CA MET A 1 -13.11 -12.15 22.38
C MET A 1 -12.76 -10.74 21.98
N LYS A 2 -11.70 -10.14 22.55
CA LYS A 2 -11.03 -9.03 21.88
C LYS A 2 -10.18 -9.70 20.82
N ILE A 3 -10.54 -9.48 19.55
CA ILE A 3 -9.66 -9.85 18.44
C ILE A 3 -8.68 -8.69 18.41
N ASP A 4 -7.50 -8.89 18.99
CA ASP A 4 -6.39 -7.96 18.85
C ASP A 4 -6.14 -7.82 17.34
N SER A 5 -6.56 -6.69 16.80
CA SER A 5 -6.58 -6.39 15.37
C SER A 5 -5.15 -6.39 14.82
N GLU A 6 -4.66 -7.54 14.35
CA GLU A 6 -3.34 -7.63 13.73
C GLU A 6 -3.32 -6.77 12.47
N GLU A 7 -2.39 -5.82 12.44
CA GLU A 7 -2.10 -5.02 11.26
C GLU A 7 -1.20 -5.84 10.33
N GLN A 8 -1.68 -6.07 9.12
CA GLN A 8 -1.02 -6.85 8.09
C GLN A 8 -0.56 -5.90 6.98
N VAL A 9 0.68 -6.04 6.53
CA VAL A 9 1.20 -5.24 5.41
C VAL A 9 1.43 -6.14 4.21
N ILE A 10 0.75 -5.84 3.10
CA ILE A 10 0.85 -6.59 1.84
C ILE A 10 1.56 -5.74 0.79
N LYS A 11 2.58 -6.30 0.15
CA LYS A 11 3.23 -5.68 -1.02
C LYS A 11 2.36 -5.86 -2.26
N SER A 12 2.09 -4.78 -2.98
CA SER A 12 1.30 -4.77 -4.22
C SER A 12 1.80 -3.70 -5.20
N ASN A 13 1.08 -3.50 -6.29
CA ASN A 13 1.38 -2.49 -7.29
C ASN A 13 0.17 -1.60 -7.62
N CYS A 14 0.39 -0.30 -7.73
CA CYS A 14 -0.59 0.68 -8.16
C CYS A 14 -0.89 0.53 -9.66
N ARG A 15 -2.18 0.47 -10.02
CA ARG A 15 -2.65 0.38 -11.42
C ARG A 15 -3.43 1.61 -11.89
N ALA A 16 -3.29 2.74 -11.20
CA ALA A 16 -3.94 3.99 -11.61
C ALA A 16 -3.37 4.54 -12.93
N CYS A 17 -2.14 4.17 -13.29
CA CYS A 17 -1.50 4.49 -14.56
C CYS A 17 -0.57 3.33 -15.00
N HIS A 18 0.11 3.50 -16.14
CA HIS A 18 1.05 2.52 -16.68
C HIS A 18 2.36 2.38 -15.88
N GLY A 19 2.58 3.24 -14.88
CA GLY A 19 3.85 3.28 -14.12
C GLY A 19 4.06 2.07 -13.21
N GLY A 20 2.99 1.41 -12.75
CA GLY A 20 3.11 0.19 -11.95
C GLY A 20 3.86 0.38 -10.62
N CYS A 21 3.72 1.55 -9.98
CA CYS A 21 4.43 1.89 -8.73
C CYS A 21 4.19 0.85 -7.63
N GLY A 22 5.22 0.45 -6.89
CA GLY A 22 5.10 -0.45 -5.76
C GLY A 22 4.43 0.23 -4.57
N VAL A 23 3.54 -0.51 -3.90
CA VAL A 23 2.79 -0.01 -2.75
C VAL A 23 2.76 -1.03 -1.62
N LEU A 24 2.70 -0.52 -0.40
CA LEU A 24 2.44 -1.26 0.83
C LEU A 24 0.99 -0.99 1.25
N VAL A 25 0.19 -2.04 1.34
CA VAL A 25 -1.22 -1.99 1.74
C VAL A 25 -1.34 -2.48 3.17
N HIS A 26 -1.73 -1.58 4.07
CA HIS A 26 -1.98 -1.90 5.47
C HIS A 26 -3.41 -2.34 5.65
N ILE A 27 -3.60 -3.52 6.23
CA ILE A 27 -4.89 -4.15 6.45
C ILE A 27 -5.05 -4.39 7.94
N LYS A 28 -6.16 -3.90 8.49
CA LYS A 28 -6.54 -4.09 9.88
C LYS A 28 -7.99 -4.53 9.92
N ASP A 29 -8.29 -5.61 10.63
CA ASP A 29 -9.64 -6.18 10.72
C ASP A 29 -10.27 -6.47 9.33
N GLY A 30 -9.45 -6.93 8.38
CA GLY A 30 -9.87 -7.20 6.99
C GLY A 30 -10.19 -5.96 6.17
N ARG A 31 -9.90 -4.75 6.66
CA ARG A 31 -10.09 -3.48 5.94
C ARG A 31 -8.76 -2.81 5.68
N ILE A 32 -8.65 -2.17 4.51
CA ILE A 32 -7.49 -1.34 4.18
C ILE A 32 -7.54 -0.07 5.04
N THR A 33 -6.50 0.17 5.82
CA THR A 33 -6.36 1.35 6.68
C THR A 33 -5.46 2.41 6.06
N LYS A 34 -4.44 1.99 5.31
CA LYS A 34 -3.44 2.87 4.72
C LYS A 34 -2.84 2.25 3.46
N ILE A 35 -2.49 3.10 2.51
CA ILE A 35 -1.67 2.75 1.35
C ILE A 35 -0.48 3.72 1.32
N GLU A 36 0.73 3.19 1.20
CA GLU A 36 1.94 3.98 1.04
C GLU A 36 2.83 3.38 -0.06
N GLY A 37 3.79 4.15 -0.57
CA GLY A 37 4.73 3.63 -1.55
C GLY A 37 5.74 2.68 -0.90
N ASP A 38 6.11 1.60 -1.59
CA ASP A 38 7.16 0.68 -1.15
C ASP A 38 8.55 1.28 -1.43
N PRO A 39 9.36 1.63 -0.39
CA PRO A 39 10.70 2.18 -0.56
C PRO A 39 11.66 1.25 -1.32
N ASP A 40 11.42 -0.06 -1.24
CA ASP A 40 12.27 -1.08 -1.86
C ASP A 40 11.92 -1.29 -3.34
N PHE A 41 10.80 -0.72 -3.82
CA PHE A 41 10.33 -0.98 -5.17
C PHE A 41 11.09 -0.13 -6.20
N PRO A 42 11.67 -0.74 -7.26
CA PRO A 42 12.64 -0.09 -8.13
C PRO A 42 12.06 1.06 -8.96
N THR A 43 10.74 1.08 -9.19
CA THR A 43 10.12 2.06 -10.07
C THR A 43 9.83 3.39 -9.38
N ASN A 44 9.48 3.36 -8.10
CA ASN A 44 9.02 4.55 -7.39
C ASN A 44 9.79 4.84 -6.09
N HIS A 45 10.55 3.89 -5.55
CA HIS A 45 11.37 4.07 -4.34
C HIS A 45 10.58 4.73 -3.18
N GLY A 46 9.34 4.30 -2.97
CA GLY A 46 8.45 4.83 -1.94
C GLY A 46 7.69 6.10 -2.32
N ALA A 47 8.02 6.76 -3.43
CA ALA A 47 7.29 7.94 -3.90
C ALA A 47 5.91 7.56 -4.46
N MET A 48 4.92 8.41 -4.22
CA MET A 48 3.56 8.24 -4.73
C MET A 48 3.00 9.56 -5.26
N CYS A 49 2.30 9.50 -6.39
CA CYS A 49 1.61 10.66 -6.95
C CYS A 49 0.21 10.80 -6.36
N SER A 50 -0.41 11.98 -6.55
CA SER A 50 -1.77 12.25 -6.09
C SER A 50 -2.80 11.22 -6.59
N ARG A 51 -2.60 10.63 -7.79
CA ARG A 51 -3.50 9.60 -8.33
C ARG A 51 -3.47 8.29 -7.55
N GLY A 52 -2.35 7.96 -6.93
CA GLY A 52 -2.17 6.72 -6.17
C GLY A 52 -2.47 6.88 -4.68
N LEU A 53 -2.57 8.12 -4.19
CA LEU A 53 -2.93 8.46 -2.81
C LEU A 53 -4.35 8.99 -2.67
N ALA A 54 -5.04 9.23 -3.78
CA ALA A 54 -6.45 9.61 -3.84
C ALA A 54 -7.36 8.41 -3.59
#